data_AF-A0A818C174-F1
#
_entry.id   AF-A0A818C174-F1
#
_cell.length_a   1.000
_cell.length_b   1.000
_cell.length_c   1.000
_cell.angle_alpha   90.00
_cell.angle_beta   90.00
_cell.angle_gamma   90.00
#
_symmetry.space_group_name_H-M   'P 1'
#
loop_
_entity.id
_entity.type
_entity.pdbx_description
1 polymer ?
#
loop_
_entity_poly.entity_id
_entity_poly.type
_entity_poly.pdbx_seq_one_letter_code
_entity_poly.pdbx_strand_id
1 'polypeptide(L)'
;MNKTKTLLVIFTLRQYKLFDYPSFYESAEIIFQPSATIFIKRVIDQLDSDNTFIKLILSIVAFSTINYIVYRKNIEIDLTNIKVMLPFQDMYTDLTWRYLLYKYGHYEAVKRFSNLIRCLFAVTGAIAEAHESQKFTEMIDSIIEQTEHTLSL
;
A
#
# COMPACT_ATOMS: atom_id res chain seq x y z
N MET A 1 -2.61 9.61 -3.45
CA MET A 1 -2.15 9.28 -2.08
C MET A 1 -0.81 8.54 -2.15
N ASN A 2 0.19 8.89 -1.32
CA ASN A 2 1.54 8.31 -1.39
C ASN A 2 1.56 6.91 -0.74
N LYS A 3 1.94 5.85 -1.47
CA LYS A 3 1.75 4.43 -1.11
C LYS A 3 2.41 4.06 0.23
N THR A 4 3.59 4.63 0.49
CA THR A 4 4.33 4.48 1.74
C THR A 4 3.54 5.04 2.92
N LYS A 5 2.76 6.12 2.72
CA LYS A 5 1.91 6.69 3.78
C LYS A 5 0.75 5.76 4.11
N THR A 6 0.13 5.11 3.12
CA THR A 6 -0.99 4.16 3.36
C THR A 6 -0.54 2.95 4.18
N LEU A 7 0.58 2.33 3.80
CA LEU A 7 1.13 1.22 4.57
C LEU A 7 1.55 1.67 5.98
N LEU A 8 2.24 2.81 6.10
CA LEU A 8 2.62 3.36 7.40
C LEU A 8 1.42 3.63 8.30
N VAL A 9 0.32 4.18 7.76
CA VAL A 9 -0.93 4.39 8.50
C VAL A 9 -1.52 3.07 8.95
N ILE A 10 -1.63 2.07 8.08
CA ILE A 10 -2.11 0.73 8.46
C ILE A 10 -1.24 0.13 9.56
N PHE A 11 0.09 0.22 9.47
CA PHE A 11 0.98 -0.26 10.54
C PHE A 11 0.79 0.48 11.85
N THR A 12 0.63 1.80 11.80
CA THR A 12 0.42 2.65 12.97
C THR A 12 -0.90 2.29 13.64
N LEU A 13 -1.99 2.21 12.87
CA LEU A 13 -3.32 1.83 13.37
C LEU A 13 -3.30 0.43 14.01
N ARG A 14 -2.55 -0.51 13.42
CA ARG A 14 -2.38 -1.84 14.01
C ARG A 14 -1.58 -1.82 15.31
N GLN A 15 -0.50 -1.05 15.40
CA GLN A 15 0.28 -0.94 16.65
C GLN A 15 -0.57 -0.42 17.81
N TYR A 16 -1.50 0.50 17.54
CA TYR A 16 -2.46 0.99 18.52
C TYR A 16 -3.68 0.09 18.71
N LYS A 17 -3.70 -1.11 18.10
CA LYS A 17 -4.80 -2.08 18.18
C LYS A 17 -6.16 -1.52 17.73
N LEU A 18 -6.16 -0.49 16.89
CA LEU A 18 -7.40 0.14 16.44
C LEU A 18 -8.25 -0.81 15.60
N PHE A 19 -7.62 -1.76 14.91
CA PHE A 19 -8.29 -2.81 14.16
C PHE A 19 -8.88 -3.93 15.04
N ASP A 20 -8.60 -3.97 16.34
CA ASP A 20 -9.20 -4.96 17.23
C ASP A 20 -10.63 -4.54 17.64
N TYR A 21 -11.02 -3.29 17.38
CA TYR A 21 -12.32 -2.75 17.73
C TYR A 21 -13.33 -2.90 16.58
N PRO A 22 -14.47 -3.58 16.78
CA PRO A 22 -15.52 -3.69 15.75
C PRO A 22 -16.02 -2.33 15.26
N SER A 23 -16.10 -1.35 16.16
CA SER A 23 -16.52 0.02 15.85
C SER A 23 -15.63 0.72 14.83
N PHE A 24 -14.36 0.32 14.71
CA PHE A 24 -13.47 0.81 13.66
C PHE A 24 -13.96 0.37 12.28
N TYR A 25 -14.33 -0.90 12.13
CA TYR A 25 -14.81 -1.44 10.85
C TYR A 25 -16.21 -0.92 10.50
N GLU A 26 -17.09 -0.79 11.49
CA GLU A 26 -18.42 -0.16 11.29
C GLU A 26 -18.26 1.28 10.81
N SER A 27 -17.39 2.06 11.45
CA SER A 27 -17.10 3.44 11.02
C SER A 27 -16.44 3.46 9.63
N ALA A 28 -15.54 2.53 9.34
CA ALA A 28 -14.89 2.42 8.05
C ALA A 28 -15.87 2.03 6.93
N GLU A 29 -16.86 1.19 7.17
CA GLU A 29 -17.92 0.86 6.18
C GLU A 29 -18.90 2.01 5.94
N ILE A 30 -19.07 2.90 6.91
CA ILE A 30 -19.88 4.11 6.74
C ILE A 30 -19.13 5.16 5.92
N ILE A 31 -17.83 5.31 6.18
CA ILE A 31 -16.98 6.33 5.55
C ILE A 31 -16.47 5.87 4.18
N PHE A 32 -16.17 4.58 4.04
CA PHE A 32 -15.63 3.95 2.83
C PHE A 32 -16.58 2.87 2.33
N GLN A 33 -16.48 2.49 1.06
CA GLN A 33 -17.28 1.39 0.54
C GLN A 33 -16.96 0.06 1.27
N PRO A 34 -17.94 -0.86 1.44
CA PRO A 34 -17.73 -2.15 2.09
C PRO A 34 -16.58 -2.99 1.49
N SER A 35 -16.34 -2.85 0.19
CA SER A 35 -15.21 -3.46 -0.52
C SER A 35 -13.85 -3.02 0.04
N ALA A 36 -13.72 -1.74 0.40
CA ALA A 36 -12.50 -1.18 0.99
C ALA A 36 -12.26 -1.72 2.41
N THR A 37 -13.32 -1.88 3.21
CA THR A 37 -13.22 -2.46 4.56
C THR A 37 -12.77 -3.93 4.50
N ILE A 38 -13.36 -4.73 3.61
CA ILE A 38 -12.97 -6.13 3.38
C ILE A 38 -11.49 -6.21 2.94
N PHE A 39 -11.08 -5.31 2.06
CA PHE A 39 -9.69 -5.21 1.63
C PHE A 39 -8.73 -4.88 2.79
N ILE A 40 -9.05 -3.86 3.59
CA ILE A 40 -8.27 -3.45 4.77
C ILE A 40 -8.11 -4.63 5.72
N LYS A 41 -9.20 -5.35 6.01
CA LYS A 41 -9.18 -6.53 6.88
C LYS A 41 -8.22 -7.62 6.35
N ARG A 42 -8.31 -7.96 5.06
CA ARG A 42 -7.40 -8.92 4.42
C ARG A 42 -5.94 -8.50 4.49
N VAL A 43 -5.64 -7.21 4.33
CA VAL A 43 -4.28 -6.68 4.45
C VAL A 43 -3.77 -6.82 5.89
N ILE A 44 -4.58 -6.43 6.87
CA ILE A 44 -4.21 -6.52 8.30
C ILE A 44 -3.92 -7.97 8.72
N ASP A 45 -4.78 -8.90 8.30
CA ASP A 45 -4.65 -10.34 8.61
C ASP A 45 -3.34 -10.95 8.04
N GLN A 46 -2.84 -10.40 6.93
CA GLN A 46 -1.61 -10.86 6.29
C GLN A 46 -0.34 -10.19 6.83
N LEU A 47 -0.48 -9.04 7.49
CA LEU A 47 0.66 -8.36 8.07
C LEU A 47 1.16 -9.15 9.28
N ASP A 48 2.47 -9.15 9.49
CA ASP A 48 3.08 -9.76 10.67
C ASP A 48 2.97 -8.85 11.91
N SER A 49 2.98 -9.42 13.11
CA SER A 49 3.03 -8.67 14.38
C SER A 49 4.46 -8.34 14.82
N ASP A 50 5.46 -8.97 14.20
CA ASP A 50 6.86 -8.74 14.51
C ASP A 50 7.32 -7.33 14.09
N ASN A 51 7.64 -6.50 15.09
CA ASN A 51 8.06 -5.11 14.87
C ASN A 51 9.37 -4.99 14.06
N THR A 52 10.32 -5.91 14.24
CA THR A 52 11.57 -5.88 13.47
C THR A 52 11.30 -6.23 12.01
N PHE A 53 10.49 -7.25 11.78
CA PHE A 53 10.09 -7.62 10.42
C PHE A 53 9.30 -6.49 9.74
N ILE A 54 8.37 -5.84 10.46
CA ILE A 54 7.64 -4.67 9.95
C ILE A 54 8.58 -3.54 9.54
N LYS A 55 9.57 -3.21 10.38
CA LYS A 55 10.56 -2.16 10.05
C LYS A 55 11.33 -2.49 8.77
N LEU A 56 11.74 -3.75 8.61
CA LEU A 56 12.43 -4.21 7.42
C LEU A 56 11.54 -4.14 6.17
N ILE A 57 10.26 -4.51 6.29
CA ILE A 57 9.27 -4.36 5.21
C ILE A 57 9.11 -2.90 4.80
N LEU A 58 8.99 -2.00 5.77
CA LEU A 58 8.86 -0.56 5.52
C LEU A 58 10.09 -0.02 4.78
N SER A 59 11.29 -0.49 5.13
CA SER A 59 12.51 -0.15 4.41
C SER A 59 12.47 -0.66 2.96
N ILE A 60 12.10 -1.92 2.71
CA ILE A 60 11.95 -2.45 1.34
C ILE A 60 10.98 -1.59 0.53
N VAL A 61 9.82 -1.25 1.10
CA VAL A 61 8.80 -0.44 0.43
C VAL A 61 9.29 0.99 0.15
N ALA A 62 9.98 1.62 1.12
CA ALA A 62 10.51 2.97 1.00
C ALA A 62 11.54 3.10 -0.14
N PHE A 63 12.34 2.06 -0.36
CA PHE A 63 13.30 2.00 -1.47
C PHE A 63 12.74 1.33 -2.74
N SER A 64 11.49 0.87 -2.73
CA SER A 64 10.91 0.23 -3.90
C SER A 64 10.53 1.24 -4.98
N THR A 65 10.75 0.84 -6.22
CA THR A 65 10.31 1.56 -7.42
C THR A 65 8.79 1.42 -7.68
N ILE A 66 8.02 0.86 -6.75
CA ILE A 66 6.56 0.64 -6.89
C ILE A 66 5.79 1.96 -7.06
N ASN A 67 6.36 3.10 -6.62
CA ASN A 67 5.80 4.42 -6.88
C ASN A 67 5.78 4.80 -8.37
N TYR A 68 6.62 4.18 -9.21
CA TYR A 68 6.64 4.39 -10.66
C TYR A 68 5.59 3.54 -11.41
N ILE A 69 4.93 2.59 -10.75
CA ILE A 69 3.91 1.72 -11.40
C ILE A 69 2.63 2.50 -11.76
N VAL A 70 2.34 3.60 -11.06
CA VAL A 70 1.23 4.48 -11.45
C VAL A 70 1.75 5.42 -12.52
N TYR A 71 1.61 5.01 -13.78
CA TYR A 71 1.97 5.80 -14.96
C TYR A 71 1.28 7.17 -14.93
N ARG A 72 1.99 8.20 -14.46
CA ARG A 72 1.73 9.58 -14.91
C ARG A 72 2.42 9.72 -16.26
N LYS A 73 1.63 9.87 -17.32
CA LYS A 73 2.07 9.90 -18.72
C LYS A 73 3.12 10.97 -19.05
N ASN A 74 3.39 11.91 -18.12
CA ASN A 74 4.20 13.12 -18.33
C ASN A 74 5.25 13.40 -17.24
N ILE A 75 5.71 12.40 -16.47
CA ILE A 75 6.85 12.59 -15.56
C ILE A 75 8.07 11.92 -16.20
N GLU A 76 9.11 12.70 -16.51
CA GLU A 76 10.43 12.15 -16.81
C GLU A 76 10.87 11.28 -15.63
N ILE A 77 10.94 9.98 -15.85
CA ILE A 77 11.42 9.04 -14.85
C ILE A 77 12.93 9.24 -14.76
N ASP A 78 13.40 9.84 -13.68
CA ASP A 78 14.83 9.89 -13.40
C ASP A 78 15.35 8.47 -13.09
N LEU A 79 15.81 7.79 -14.13
CA LEU A 79 16.39 6.45 -14.07
C LEU A 79 17.70 6.41 -13.26
N THR A 80 18.33 7.57 -13.00
CA THR A 80 19.52 7.69 -12.17
C THR A 80 19.20 7.32 -10.72
N ASN A 81 18.04 7.75 -10.23
CA ASN A 81 17.57 7.41 -8.88
C ASN A 81 17.28 5.91 -8.74
N ILE A 82 16.78 5.24 -9.78
CA ILE A 82 16.49 3.80 -9.74
C ILE A 82 17.77 2.98 -9.56
N LYS A 83 18.84 3.31 -10.30
CA LYS A 83 20.13 2.62 -10.18
C LYS A 83 20.72 2.72 -8.77
N VAL A 84 20.46 3.83 -8.08
CA VAL A 84 20.91 4.05 -6.70
C VAL A 84 20.00 3.36 -5.69
N MET A 85 18.69 3.33 -5.91
CA MET A 85 17.71 2.76 -4.97
C MET A 85 17.68 1.23 -4.95
N LEU A 86 17.88 0.57 -6.10
CA LEU A 86 17.83 -0.89 -6.21
C LEU A 86 18.79 -1.60 -5.25
N PRO A 87 20.09 -1.23 -5.14
CA PRO A 87 21.00 -1.84 -4.17
C PRO A 87 20.52 -1.74 -2.71
N PHE A 88 19.88 -0.63 -2.32
CA PHE A 88 19.33 -0.49 -0.97
C PHE A 88 18.14 -1.43 -0.77
N GLN A 89 17.24 -1.51 -1.75
CA GLN A 89 16.11 -2.44 -1.70
C GLN A 89 16.58 -3.90 -1.60
N ASP A 90 17.59 -4.28 -2.38
CA ASP A 90 18.18 -5.63 -2.36
C ASP A 90 18.81 -5.93 -1.00
N MET A 91 19.56 -4.98 -0.43
CA MET A 91 20.15 -5.10 0.90
C MET A 91 19.07 -5.36 1.98
N TYR A 92 17.98 -4.58 1.98
CA TYR A 92 16.90 -4.80 2.94
C TYR A 92 16.15 -6.11 2.70
N THR A 93 16.05 -6.55 1.45
CA THR A 93 15.45 -7.84 1.09
C THR A 93 16.30 -9.01 1.63
N ASP A 94 17.62 -8.97 1.43
CA ASP A 94 18.55 -9.96 1.97
C ASP A 94 18.54 -9.97 3.51
N LEU A 95 18.58 -8.79 4.14
CA LEU A 95 18.50 -8.66 5.59
C LEU A 95 17.19 -9.24 6.14
N THR A 96 16.07 -8.99 5.46
CA THR A 96 14.76 -9.56 5.81
C THR A 96 14.77 -11.07 5.71
N TRP A 97 15.32 -11.61 4.63
CA TRP A 97 15.41 -13.05 4.42
C TRP A 97 16.25 -13.73 5.52
N ARG A 98 17.44 -13.20 5.80
CA ARG A 98 18.31 -13.69 6.88
C ARG A 98 17.64 -13.60 8.25
N TYR A 99 16.95 -12.49 8.52
CA TYR A 99 16.21 -12.31 9.76
C TYR A 99 15.14 -13.39 9.94
N LEU A 100 14.34 -13.64 8.90
CA LEU A 100 13.30 -14.66 8.94
C LEU A 100 13.87 -16.06 9.13
N LEU A 101 14.94 -16.41 8.40
CA LEU A 101 15.64 -17.68 8.56
C LEU A 101 16.18 -17.88 9.98
N TYR A 102 16.84 -16.84 10.52
CA TYR A 102 17.41 -16.88 11.86
C TYR A 102 16.33 -17.05 12.93
N LYS A 103 15.23 -16.32 12.83
CA LYS A 103 14.21 -16.27 13.89
C LYS A 103 13.19 -17.41 13.81
N TYR A 104 12.80 -17.81 12.61
CA TYR A 104 11.65 -18.71 12.39
C TYR A 104 12.01 -20.03 11.73
N GLY A 105 13.24 -20.19 11.23
CA GLY A 105 13.65 -21.35 10.46
C GLY A 105 13.07 -21.36 9.04
N HIS A 106 13.50 -22.32 8.22
CA HIS A 106 13.26 -22.30 6.77
C HIS A 106 11.78 -22.28 6.37
N TYR A 107 10.98 -23.20 6.91
CA TYR A 107 9.57 -23.34 6.52
C TYR A 107 8.75 -22.08 6.82
N GLU A 108 8.84 -21.57 8.05
CA GLU A 108 8.10 -20.38 8.44
C GLU A 108 8.67 -19.10 7.81
N ALA A 109 9.97 -19.04 7.53
CA ALA A 109 10.55 -17.95 6.76
C ALA A 109 9.94 -17.85 5.36
N VAL A 110 9.85 -18.97 4.63
CA VAL A 110 9.23 -19.03 3.30
C VAL A 110 7.76 -18.58 3.37
N LYS A 111 7.00 -19.07 4.34
CA LYS A 111 5.58 -18.73 4.51
C LYS A 111 5.38 -17.24 4.79
N ARG A 112 6.13 -16.67 5.73
CA ARG A 112 6.04 -15.24 6.10
C ARG A 112 6.49 -14.34 4.96
N PHE A 113 7.57 -14.68 4.27
CA PHE A 113 8.03 -13.93 3.11
C PHE A 113 7.03 -13.98 1.94
N SER A 114 6.41 -15.14 1.71
CA SER A 114 5.35 -15.28 0.69
C SER A 114 4.11 -14.45 1.01
N ASN A 115 3.69 -14.41 2.29
CA ASN A 115 2.57 -13.59 2.74
C ASN A 115 2.87 -12.10 2.59
N LEU A 116 4.10 -11.68 2.87
CA LEU A 116 4.55 -10.31 2.59
C LEU A 116 4.40 -9.96 1.10
N ILE A 117 4.90 -10.79 0.20
CA ILE A 117 4.78 -10.55 -1.25
C ILE A 117 3.32 -10.42 -1.66
N ARG A 118 2.44 -11.32 -1.18
CA ARG A 118 0.99 -11.24 -1.44
C ARG A 118 0.39 -9.93 -0.93
N CYS A 119 0.75 -9.50 0.28
CA CYS A 119 0.30 -8.25 0.86
C CYS A 119 0.74 -7.05 0.00
N LEU A 120 1.98 -7.03 -0.48
CA LEU A 120 2.49 -5.97 -1.35
C LEU A 120 1.75 -5.90 -2.69
N PHE A 121 1.43 -7.05 -3.29
CA PHE A 121 0.61 -7.11 -4.51
C PHE A 121 -0.82 -6.64 -4.28
N ALA A 122 -1.47 -7.07 -3.19
CA ALA A 122 -2.81 -6.66 -2.83
C ALA A 122 -2.90 -5.13 -2.65
N VAL A 123 -1.95 -4.56 -1.90
CA VAL A 123 -1.84 -3.10 -1.72
C VAL A 123 -1.58 -2.38 -3.04
N THR A 124 -0.71 -2.92 -3.89
CA THR A 124 -0.46 -2.34 -5.21
C THR A 124 -1.71 -2.33 -6.09
N GLY A 125 -2.48 -3.43 -6.10
CA GLY A 125 -3.73 -3.56 -6.83
C GLY A 125 -4.79 -2.56 -6.37
N ALA A 126 -5.04 -2.49 -5.05
CA ALA A 126 -6.01 -1.54 -4.50
C ALA A 126 -5.66 -0.08 -4.80
N ILE A 127 -4.37 0.26 -4.84
CA ILE A 127 -3.94 1.62 -5.21
C ILE A 127 -4.17 1.90 -6.69
N ALA A 128 -3.99 0.90 -7.56
CA ALA A 128 -4.29 1.05 -8.98
C ALA A 128 -5.79 1.28 -9.19
N GLU A 129 -6.66 0.48 -8.56
CA GLU A 129 -8.12 0.63 -8.60
C GLU A 129 -8.58 2.00 -8.05
N ALA A 130 -8.01 2.43 -6.92
CA ALA A 130 -8.32 3.74 -6.34
C ALA A 130 -7.94 4.90 -7.27
N HIS A 131 -6.82 4.78 -7.98
CA HIS A 131 -6.38 5.79 -8.94
C HIS A 131 -7.25 5.83 -10.21
N GLU A 132 -7.76 4.68 -10.67
CA GLU A 132 -8.74 4.64 -11.77
C GLU A 132 -10.08 5.26 -11.35
N SER A 133 -10.52 4.98 -10.13
CA SER A 133 -11.76 5.55 -9.57
C SER A 133 -11.67 7.07 -9.42
N GLN A 134 -10.52 7.59 -8.96
CA GLN A 134 -10.29 9.03 -8.84
C GLN A 134 -10.37 9.74 -10.19
N LYS A 135 -9.80 9.17 -11.26
CA LYS A 135 -9.93 9.73 -12.62
C LYS A 135 -11.37 9.83 -13.07
N PHE A 136 -12.19 8.85 -12.70
CA PHE A 136 -13.60 8.84 -13.04
C PHE A 136 -14.36 9.94 -12.29
N THR A 137 -14.10 10.13 -10.99
CA THR A 137 -14.68 11.23 -10.21
C THR A 137 -14.29 12.59 -10.78
N GLU A 138 -13.01 12.82 -11.07
CA GLU A 138 -12.51 14.08 -11.68
C GLU A 138 -13.17 14.36 -13.05
N MET A 139 -13.45 13.32 -13.84
CA MET A 139 -14.17 13.45 -15.10
C MET A 139 -15.64 13.86 -14.88
N ILE A 140 -16.32 13.26 -13.90
CA ILE A 140 -17.71 13.60 -13.58
C ILE A 140 -17.81 15.04 -13.06
N ASP A 141 -16.93 15.44 -12.14
CA ASP A 141 -16.91 16.81 -11.61
C ASP A 141 -16.68 17.83 -12.74
N SER A 142 -15.79 17.53 -13.68
CA SER A 142 -15.56 18.38 -14.86
C SER A 142 -16.79 18.48 -15.77
N ILE A 143 -17.56 17.40 -15.94
CA ILE A 143 -18.81 17.42 -16.73
C ILE A 143 -19.88 18.24 -16.00
N ILE A 144 -19.98 18.11 -14.68
CA ILE A 144 -20.92 18.89 -13.86
C ILE A 144 -20.60 20.38 -13.99
N GLU A 145 -19.34 20.79 -13.80
CA GLU A 145 -18.91 22.19 -13.96
C GLU A 145 -19.21 22.73 -15.36
N GLN A 146 -18.93 21.94 -16.42
CA GLN A 146 -19.26 22.34 -17.79
C GLN A 146 -20.76 22.49 -18.03
N THR A 147 -21.57 21.61 -17.43
CA THR A 147 -23.03 21.63 -17.57
C THR A 147 -23.63 22.82 -16.83
N GLU A 148 -23.17 23.10 -15.62
CA GLU A 148 -23.56 24.29 -14.84
C GLU A 148 -23.23 25.58 -15.59
N HIS A 149 -22.01 25.68 -16.15
CA HIS A 149 -21.61 26.84 -16.95
C HIS A 149 -22.46 27.01 -18.21
N THR A 150 -22.91 25.90 -18.82
CA THR A 150 -23.76 25.94 -20.03
C THR A 150 -25.21 26.31 -19.72
N LEU A 151 -25.71 25.94 -18.54
CA LEU A 151 -27.07 26.26 -18.08
C LEU A 151 -27.19 27.66 -17.44
N SER A 152 -26.07 28.28 -17.07
CA SER A 152 -26.01 29.65 -16.55
C SER A 152 -25.92 30.76 -17.62
N LEU A 153 -25.88 30.38 -18.91
CA LEU A 153 -25.96 31.25 -20.09
C LEU A 153 -27.36 31.20 -20.71
#